data_AF-A0AAP2E0U9-F1
#
_entry.id   AF-A0AAP2E0U9-F1
#
_cell.length_a   1.000
_cell.length_b   1.000
_cell.length_c   1.000
_cell.angle_alpha   90.00
_cell.angle_beta   90.00
_cell.angle_gamma   90.00
#
_symmetry.space_group_name_H-M   'P 1'
#
loop_
_entity.id
_entity.type
_entity.pdbx_description
1 polymer ?
#
loop_
_entity_poly.entity_id
_entity_poly.type
_entity_poly.pdbx_seq_one_letter_code
_entity_poly.pdbx_strand_id
1 'polypeptide(L)'
;MKIEELLLSLSDVVFVFDTELANLEHPYEEILQSFARISHGVFHPTNIQDDFDLKHTHGEVTFQLAGQKYRRRFDIDGDWVDPEFLTYVFGLAAELKLAGRFYALPGDGQVAHFIYLTPPQARLLKENYTLELE
;
A
#
# COMPACT_ATOMS: atom_id res chain seq x y z
N MET A 1 -2.83 -25.37 7.64
CA MET A 1 -2.32 -24.09 7.15
C MET A 1 -3.52 -23.29 6.70
N LYS A 2 -3.76 -22.15 7.34
CA LYS A 2 -4.79 -21.21 6.90
C LYS A 2 -4.32 -20.52 5.61
N ILE A 3 -5.23 -20.05 4.77
CA ILE A 3 -4.84 -19.43 3.48
C ILE A 3 -4.01 -18.16 3.70
N GLU A 4 -4.31 -17.45 4.78
CA GLU A 4 -3.62 -16.24 5.22
C GLU A 4 -2.14 -16.52 5.48
N GLU A 5 -1.83 -17.59 6.22
CA GLU A 5 -0.44 -18.00 6.50
C GLU A 5 0.34 -18.29 5.22
N LEU A 6 -0.32 -18.91 4.23
CA LEU A 6 0.30 -19.17 2.93
C LEU A 6 0.53 -17.86 2.16
N LEU A 7 -0.46 -16.98 2.10
CA LEU A 7 -0.36 -15.70 1.38
C LEU A 7 0.73 -14.80 2.00
N LEU A 8 0.80 -14.74 3.33
CA LEU A 8 1.83 -13.97 4.04
C LEU A 8 3.24 -14.51 3.82
N SER A 9 3.39 -15.79 3.41
CA SER A 9 4.70 -16.34 3.03
C SER A 9 5.18 -15.93 1.63
N LEU A 10 4.35 -15.23 0.86
CA LEU A 10 4.63 -14.82 -0.52
C LEU A 10 4.86 -13.31 -0.60
N SER A 11 6.11 -12.88 -0.41
CA SER A 11 6.50 -11.46 -0.32
C SER A 11 6.26 -10.60 -1.57
N ASP A 12 6.02 -11.24 -2.73
CA ASP A 12 5.64 -10.55 -3.98
C ASP A 12 4.13 -10.53 -4.22
N VAL A 13 3.35 -11.14 -3.32
CA VAL A 13 1.88 -11.20 -3.39
C VAL A 13 1.26 -10.35 -2.28
N VAL A 14 1.79 -10.46 -1.06
CA VAL A 14 1.34 -9.67 0.09
C VAL A 14 2.44 -8.72 0.51
N PHE A 15 2.08 -7.44 0.59
CA PHE A 15 2.90 -6.41 1.19
C PHE A 15 2.62 -6.38 2.68
N VAL A 16 3.68 -6.56 3.46
CA VAL A 16 3.67 -6.54 4.92
C VAL A 16 4.63 -5.42 5.35
N PHE A 17 4.17 -4.49 6.16
CA PHE A 17 5.06 -3.49 6.75
C PHE A 17 4.62 -3.07 8.14
N ASP A 18 5.60 -2.63 8.92
CA ASP A 18 5.40 -1.96 10.19
C ASP A 18 4.88 -0.55 9.94
N THR A 19 3.80 -0.18 10.63
CA THR A 19 3.19 1.15 10.47
C THR A 19 3.97 2.25 11.17
N GLU A 20 4.93 1.91 12.02
CA GLU A 20 5.99 2.81 12.51
C GLU A 20 7.04 3.04 11.40
N LEU A 21 7.28 4.30 11.06
CA LEU A 21 8.10 4.79 9.95
C LEU A 21 9.50 5.22 10.39
N ALA A 22 9.79 5.24 11.69
CA ALA A 22 11.07 5.77 12.22
C ALA A 22 12.30 4.95 11.80
N ASN A 23 12.09 3.74 11.31
CA ASN A 23 13.12 2.85 10.76
C ASN A 23 13.42 3.12 9.27
N LEU A 24 12.64 3.96 8.58
CA LEU A 24 12.77 4.21 7.14
C LEU A 24 13.28 5.63 6.86
N GLU A 25 14.13 5.76 5.84
CA GLU A 25 14.64 7.06 5.38
C GLU A 25 13.62 7.75 4.45
N HIS A 26 12.93 6.97 3.61
CA HIS A 26 11.93 7.43 2.65
C HIS A 26 10.67 6.54 2.69
N PRO A 27 9.89 6.61 3.79
CA PRO A 27 8.79 5.67 4.04
C PRO A 27 7.71 5.66 2.97
N TYR A 28 7.28 6.81 2.47
CA TYR A 28 6.25 6.87 1.43
C TYR A 28 6.76 6.32 0.11
N GLU A 29 8.04 6.54 -0.22
CA GLU A 29 8.65 5.94 -1.40
C GLU A 29 8.67 4.41 -1.31
N GLU A 30 9.17 3.86 -0.20
CA GLU A 30 9.27 2.42 0.00
C GLU A 30 7.89 1.72 -0.04
N ILE A 31 6.88 2.35 0.56
CA ILE A 31 5.50 1.86 0.51
C ILE A 31 4.94 1.90 -0.92
N LEU A 32 5.13 3.01 -1.66
CA LEU A 32 4.69 3.12 -3.06
C LEU A 32 5.35 2.07 -3.95
N GLN A 33 6.65 1.83 -3.77
CA GLN A 33 7.38 0.79 -4.50
C GLN A 33 6.88 -0.61 -4.15
N SER A 34 6.49 -0.85 -2.90
CA SER A 34 5.93 -2.13 -2.47
C SER A 34 4.54 -2.38 -3.07
N PHE A 35 3.67 -1.35 -3.12
CA PHE A 35 2.41 -1.42 -3.86
C PHE A 35 2.62 -1.67 -5.36
N ALA A 36 3.67 -1.11 -5.94
CA ALA A 36 4.03 -1.39 -7.32
C ALA A 36 4.41 -2.86 -7.55
N ARG A 37 5.14 -3.45 -6.60
CA ARG A 37 5.55 -4.85 -6.63
C ARG A 37 4.37 -5.80 -6.56
N ILE A 38 3.50 -5.65 -5.56
CA ILE A 38 2.36 -6.56 -5.35
C ILE A 38 1.26 -6.39 -6.40
N SER A 39 1.19 -5.23 -7.06
CA SER A 39 0.31 -5.03 -8.22
C SER A 39 0.92 -5.52 -9.54
N HIS A 40 2.12 -6.12 -9.48
CA HIS A 40 2.88 -6.57 -10.65
C HIS A 40 3.07 -5.49 -11.72
N GLY A 41 3.30 -4.25 -11.28
CA GLY A 41 3.53 -3.10 -12.15
C GLY A 41 2.26 -2.48 -12.75
N VAL A 42 1.06 -2.91 -12.38
CA VAL A 42 -0.19 -2.24 -12.81
C VAL A 42 -0.32 -0.87 -12.14
N PHE A 43 0.00 -0.77 -10.85
CA PHE A 43 0.22 0.49 -10.16
C PHE A 43 1.72 0.80 -10.22
N HIS A 44 2.15 1.72 -11.08
CA HIS A 44 3.58 1.97 -11.30
C HIS A 44 3.94 3.44 -11.09
N PRO A 45 4.08 3.88 -9.83
CA PRO A 45 4.61 5.19 -9.50
C PRO A 45 6.08 5.27 -9.92
N THR A 46 6.46 6.40 -10.49
CA THR A 46 7.83 6.71 -10.95
C THR A 46 8.22 8.11 -10.54
N ASN A 47 9.52 8.44 -10.61
CA ASN A 47 10.02 9.77 -10.22
C ASN A 47 9.55 10.18 -8.81
N ILE A 48 9.63 9.23 -7.86
CA ILE A 48 9.17 9.44 -6.49
C ILE A 48 10.17 10.35 -5.77
N GLN A 49 9.65 11.29 -5.01
CA GLN A 49 10.37 12.15 -4.10
C GLN A 49 9.61 12.14 -2.78
N ASP A 50 10.31 11.83 -1.71
CA ASP A 50 9.77 11.71 -0.36
C ASP A 50 10.61 12.62 0.56
N ASP A 51 9.97 13.65 1.11
CA ASP A 51 10.62 14.60 2.03
C ASP A 51 10.24 14.37 3.50
N PHE A 52 9.76 13.17 3.84
CA PHE A 52 9.47 12.78 5.22
C PHE A 52 10.64 13.05 6.16
N ASP A 53 10.37 13.75 7.25
CA ASP A 53 11.31 14.01 8.35
C ASP A 53 10.53 14.05 9.66
N LEU A 54 10.87 13.17 10.60
CA LEU A 54 10.25 13.09 11.94
C LEU A 54 10.36 14.39 12.76
N LYS A 55 11.22 15.33 12.35
CA LYS A 55 11.33 16.65 12.99
C LYS A 55 10.23 17.62 12.54
N HIS A 56 9.51 17.29 11.46
CA HIS A 56 8.40 18.06 10.94
C HIS A 56 7.07 17.45 11.35
N THR A 57 6.01 18.24 11.27
CA THR A 57 4.64 17.79 11.56
C THR A 57 3.95 17.18 10.33
N HIS A 58 4.59 17.26 9.16
CA HIS A 58 4.05 16.76 7.89
C HIS A 58 5.20 16.33 6.98
N GLY A 59 4.95 15.31 6.17
CA GLY A 59 5.78 14.92 5.03
C GLY A 59 5.02 15.12 3.72
N GLU A 60 5.74 15.25 2.62
CA GLU A 60 5.24 15.45 1.28
C GLU A 60 5.84 14.39 0.36
N VAL A 61 4.96 13.74 -0.39
CA VAL A 61 5.36 12.81 -1.45
C VAL A 61 4.95 13.37 -2.80
N THR A 62 5.87 13.31 -3.75
CA THR A 62 5.63 13.65 -5.15
C THR A 62 6.00 12.44 -6.01
N PHE A 63 5.17 12.11 -6.99
CA PHE A 63 5.46 11.02 -7.93
C PHE A 63 4.70 11.20 -9.24
N GLN A 64 5.02 10.38 -10.23
CA GLN A 64 4.29 10.26 -11.48
C GLN A 64 3.59 8.90 -11.58
N LEU A 65 2.32 8.90 -11.99
CA LEU A 65 1.54 7.68 -12.20
C LEU A 65 0.64 7.89 -13.41
N ALA A 66 0.60 6.93 -14.34
CA ALA A 66 -0.18 7.01 -15.58
C ALA A 66 0.04 8.32 -16.38
N GLY A 67 1.29 8.83 -16.38
CA GLY A 67 1.67 10.07 -17.07
C GLY A 67 1.26 11.37 -16.36
N GLN A 68 0.62 11.30 -15.20
CA GLN A 68 0.23 12.45 -14.40
C GLN A 68 1.16 12.61 -13.19
N LYS A 69 1.42 13.87 -12.80
CA LYS A 69 2.20 14.19 -11.61
C LYS A 69 1.27 14.40 -10.42
N TYR A 70 1.57 13.69 -9.33
CA TYR A 70 0.88 13.78 -8.06
C TYR A 70 1.82 14.39 -7.02
N ARG A 71 1.25 15.19 -6.12
CA ARG A 71 1.94 15.83 -5.00
C ARG A 71 0.97 15.96 -3.84
N ARG A 72 1.28 15.38 -2.69
CA ARG A 72 0.40 15.42 -1.52
C ARG A 72 1.22 15.48 -0.23
N ARG A 73 0.66 16.18 0.75
CA ARG A 73 1.18 16.24 2.13
C ARG A 73 0.35 15.33 3.02
N PHE A 74 1.02 14.73 3.99
CA PHE A 74 0.47 13.83 4.99
C PHE A 74 0.98 14.24 6.35
N ASP A 75 0.15 14.04 7.37
CA ASP A 75 0.49 14.40 8.73
C ASP A 75 1.51 13.39 9.28
N ILE A 76 2.41 13.87 10.16
CA ILE A 76 3.34 13.01 10.90
C ILE A 76 2.91 13.06 12.36
N ASP A 77 2.32 11.97 12.85
CA ASP A 77 1.98 11.79 14.27
C ASP A 77 2.94 10.79 14.91
N GLY A 78 3.95 11.33 15.58
CA GLY A 78 5.08 10.54 16.07
C GLY A 78 5.83 9.91 14.88
N ASP A 79 5.91 8.59 14.87
CA ASP A 79 6.46 7.80 13.79
C ASP A 79 5.41 7.02 13.01
N TRP A 80 4.12 7.25 13.21
CA TRP A 80 3.08 6.46 12.54
C TRP A 80 2.81 6.93 11.11
N VAL A 81 2.52 5.99 10.21
CA VAL A 81 2.01 6.30 8.88
C VAL A 81 0.64 6.97 8.98
N ASP A 82 0.46 8.08 8.26
CA ASP A 82 -0.85 8.72 8.11
C ASP A 82 -1.84 7.77 7.39
N PRO A 83 -2.96 7.38 8.01
CA PRO A 83 -3.98 6.55 7.35
C PRO A 83 -4.55 7.17 6.06
N GLU A 84 -4.52 8.50 5.92
CA GLU A 84 -4.92 9.19 4.68
C GLU A 84 -4.01 8.81 3.51
N PHE A 85 -2.75 8.44 3.74
CA PHE A 85 -1.83 8.03 2.69
C PHE A 85 -2.31 6.75 1.98
N LEU A 86 -2.68 5.73 2.75
CA LEU A 86 -3.19 4.47 2.19
C LEU A 86 -4.52 4.70 1.46
N THR A 87 -5.42 5.47 2.08
CA THR A 87 -6.70 5.87 1.46
C THR A 87 -6.48 6.58 0.13
N TYR A 88 -5.49 7.47 0.07
CA TYR A 88 -5.11 8.19 -1.14
C TYR A 88 -4.60 7.25 -2.23
N VAL A 89 -3.66 6.34 -1.90
CA VAL A 89 -3.11 5.37 -2.86
C VAL A 89 -4.22 4.49 -3.45
N PHE A 90 -5.14 4.01 -2.61
CA PHE A 90 -6.25 3.17 -3.08
C PHE A 90 -7.26 3.96 -3.92
N GLY A 91 -7.50 5.22 -3.53
CA GLY A 91 -8.28 6.17 -4.31
C GLY A 91 -7.73 6.37 -5.72
N LEU A 92 -6.41 6.54 -5.86
CA LEU A 92 -5.76 6.68 -7.17
C LEU A 92 -5.92 5.42 -8.03
N ALA A 93 -5.76 4.23 -7.44
CA ALA A 93 -5.97 2.98 -8.17
C ALA A 93 -7.41 2.85 -8.69
N ALA A 94 -8.40 3.29 -7.89
CA ALA A 94 -9.80 3.29 -8.28
C ALA A 94 -10.12 4.35 -9.35
N GLU A 95 -9.60 5.57 -9.21
CA GLU A 95 -9.79 6.68 -10.15
C GLU A 95 -9.24 6.31 -11.55
N LEU A 96 -8.04 5.73 -11.58
CA LEU A 96 -7.38 5.27 -12.81
C LEU A 96 -8.01 3.99 -13.38
N LYS A 97 -9.00 3.40 -12.71
CA LYS A 97 -9.70 2.17 -13.11
C LYS A 97 -8.71 1.03 -13.41
N LEU A 98 -7.73 0.84 -12.52
CA LEU A 98 -6.77 -0.25 -12.66
C LEU A 98 -7.51 -1.61 -12.71
N ALA A 99 -6.87 -2.62 -13.33
CA ALA A 99 -7.48 -3.92 -13.58
C ALA A 99 -7.87 -4.69 -12.29
N GLY A 100 -7.26 -4.32 -11.16
CA GLY A 100 -7.55 -4.82 -9.82
C GLY A 100 -7.54 -3.71 -8.77
N ARG A 101 -7.63 -4.13 -7.51
CA ARG A 101 -7.72 -3.25 -6.34
C ARG A 101 -6.79 -3.76 -5.24
N PHE A 102 -6.33 -2.83 -4.41
CA PHE A 102 -5.69 -3.16 -3.15
C PHE A 102 -6.76 -3.50 -2.11
N TYR A 103 -6.48 -4.50 -1.28
CA TYR A 103 -7.31 -4.95 -0.18
C TYR A 103 -6.47 -5.03 1.07
N ALA A 104 -7.02 -4.59 2.20
CA ALA A 104 -6.43 -4.86 3.50
C ALA A 104 -6.71 -6.33 3.90
N LEU A 105 -5.71 -6.98 4.47
CA LEU A 105 -5.84 -8.27 5.14
C LEU A 105 -5.77 -8.07 6.66
N PRO A 106 -6.34 -9.00 7.46
CA PRO A 106 -6.24 -8.92 8.91
C PRO A 106 -4.78 -8.78 9.38
N GLY A 107 -4.51 -7.77 10.19
CA GLY A 107 -3.22 -7.48 10.83
C GLY A 107 -3.32 -7.46 12.34
N ASP A 108 -2.19 -7.23 13.02
CA ASP A 108 -2.09 -7.20 14.49
C ASP A 108 -2.02 -5.78 15.08
N GLY A 109 -2.43 -4.77 14.31
CA GLY A 109 -2.58 -3.37 14.73
C GLY A 109 -1.31 -2.53 14.64
N GLN A 110 -0.13 -3.17 14.61
CA GLN A 110 1.16 -2.52 14.33
C GLN A 110 1.66 -2.87 12.92
N VAL A 111 1.35 -4.09 12.46
CA VAL A 111 1.70 -4.54 11.12
C VAL A 111 0.48 -4.48 10.21
N ALA A 112 0.65 -3.85 9.05
CA ALA A 112 -0.37 -3.77 8.02
C ALA A 112 -0.06 -4.75 6.88
N HIS A 113 -1.11 -5.40 6.37
CA HIS A 113 -1.04 -6.41 5.32
C HIS A 113 -1.91 -5.99 4.14
N PHE A 114 -1.33 -5.97 2.94
CA PHE A 114 -2.05 -5.58 1.73
C PHE A 114 -1.82 -6.54 0.58
N ILE A 115 -2.87 -6.81 -0.19
CA ILE A 115 -2.83 -7.63 -1.39
C ILE A 115 -3.48 -6.89 -2.55
N TYR A 116 -2.95 -7.06 -3.77
CA TYR A 116 -3.59 -6.57 -4.99
C TYR A 116 -4.29 -7.71 -5.72
N LEU A 117 -5.59 -7.55 -5.99
CA LEU A 117 -6.38 -8.59 -6.65
C LEU A 117 -7.24 -8.00 -7.77
N THR A 118 -7.28 -8.69 -8.90
CA THR A 118 -8.31 -8.50 -9.92
C THR A 118 -9.67 -9.01 -9.43
N PRO A 119 -10.80 -8.55 -10.00
CA PRO A 119 -12.12 -9.03 -9.60
C PRO A 119 -12.31 -10.56 -9.66
N PRO A 120 -11.80 -11.28 -10.68
CA PRO A 120 -11.84 -12.75 -10.69
C PRO A 120 -11.02 -13.39 -9.56
N GLN A 121 -9.83 -12.85 -9.25
CA GLN A 121 -8.98 -13.37 -8.16
C GLN A 121 -9.64 -13.14 -6.79
N ALA A 122 -10.16 -11.94 -6.54
CA ALA A 122 -10.86 -11.62 -5.29
C ALA A 122 -12.11 -12.50 -5.10
N ARG A 123 -12.86 -12.75 -6.18
CA ARG A 123 -14.01 -13.66 -6.15
C ARG A 123 -13.59 -15.08 -5.80
N LEU A 124 -12.56 -15.61 -6.48
CA LEU A 124 -12.07 -16.96 -6.23
C LEU A 124 -11.62 -17.13 -4.78
N LEU A 125 -10.92 -16.14 -4.22
CA LEU A 125 -10.50 -16.18 -2.82
C LEU A 125 -11.70 -16.17 -1.85
N LYS A 126 -12.68 -15.30 -2.06
CA LYS A 126 -13.89 -15.22 -1.21
C LYS A 126 -14.80 -16.45 -1.31
N GLU A 127 -14.85 -17.11 -2.47
CA GLU A 127 -15.69 -18.30 -2.68
C GLU A 127 -15.08 -19.58 -2.10
N ASN A 128 -13.75 -19.66 -2.05
CA ASN A 128 -13.04 -20.90 -1.66
C ASN A 128 -12.41 -20.83 -0.27
N TYR A 129 -12.28 -19.64 0.31
CA TYR A 129 -11.62 -19.44 1.59
C TYR A 129 -12.35 -18.39 2.43
N THR A 130 -12.25 -18.53 3.75
CA THR A 130 -12.77 -17.55 4.72
C THR A 130 -11.76 -16.42 4.88
N LEU A 131 -11.63 -15.57 3.85
CA LEU A 131 -10.72 -14.43 3.84
C LEU A 131 -11.52 -13.12 3.89
N GLU A 132 -11.25 -12.29 4.90
CA GLU A 132 -11.76 -10.93 4.96
C GLU A 132 -10.92 -10.02 4.07
N LEU A 133 -11.58 -9.34 3.13
CA LEU A 133 -10.97 -8.40 2.19
C LEU A 133 -11.74 -7.09 2.30
N GLU A 134 -11.12 -6.10 2.91
CA GLU A 134 -11.64 -4.74 3.12
C GLU A 134 -11.12 -3.77 2.06
#